data_AF-E9GL54-F1
#
_entry.id   AF-E9GL54-F1
#
_cell.length_a   1.000
_cell.length_b   1.000
_cell.length_c   1.000
_cell.angle_alpha   90.00
_cell.angle_beta   90.00
_cell.angle_gamma   90.00
#
_symmetry.space_group_name_H-M   'P 1'
#
loop_
_entity.id
_entity.type
_entity.pdbx_description
1 polymer ?
#
loop_
_entity_poly.entity_id
_entity_poly.type
_entity_poly.pdbx_seq_one_letter_code
_entity_poly.pdbx_strand_id
1 'polypeptide(L)'
;MDNWLKICLLVVFAVATTGNEEATPAKLLFSKQILNKYLVEGMDIVIKYSLFNVGGTAALDVQVADNTFGPQDFEVVGGQLKVTIDRIAPGSNATHVVVIRPSKFGYFNFTAAEVTYLPSENAAEALVGLSSEPGQGAIVPFKEYDRKFSPHLLDWLSFAVMSMPSLVLPFALWFSSKSKYEAVLTQKKDK
;
A
#
# COMPACT_ATOMS: atom_id res chain seq x y z
N MET A 1 -46.98 -43.76 11.66
CA MET A 1 -46.60 -42.47 11.04
C MET A 1 -46.26 -41.41 12.09
N ASP A 2 -46.94 -41.41 13.23
CA ASP A 2 -46.74 -40.40 14.30
C ASP A 2 -45.34 -40.37 14.94
N ASN A 3 -44.66 -41.50 15.07
CA ASN A 3 -43.30 -41.52 15.66
C ASN A 3 -42.25 -40.90 14.73
N TRP A 4 -42.42 -41.00 13.41
CA TRP A 4 -41.51 -40.37 12.45
C TRP A 4 -41.68 -38.85 12.43
N LEU A 5 -42.93 -38.40 12.54
CA LEU A 5 -43.28 -36.98 12.60
C LEU A 5 -42.73 -36.32 13.88
N LYS A 6 -42.77 -37.04 15.01
CA LYS A 6 -42.15 -36.62 16.28
C LYS A 6 -40.63 -36.52 16.19
N ILE A 7 -39.97 -37.47 15.53
CA ILE A 7 -38.51 -37.45 15.32
C ILE A 7 -38.12 -36.26 14.44
N CYS A 8 -38.85 -36.00 13.35
CA CYS A 8 -38.60 -34.82 12.51
C CYS A 8 -38.78 -33.51 13.26
N LEU A 9 -39.83 -33.39 14.10
CA LEU A 9 -40.04 -32.22 14.96
C LEU A 9 -38.91 -32.01 15.97
N LEU A 10 -38.38 -33.09 16.55
CA LEU A 10 -37.26 -33.03 17.50
C LEU A 10 -35.96 -32.59 16.81
N VAL A 11 -35.70 -33.06 15.59
CA VAL A 11 -34.52 -32.65 14.80
C VAL A 11 -34.65 -31.19 14.37
N VAL A 12 -35.82 -30.72 13.94
CA VAL A 12 -36.05 -29.31 13.58
C VAL A 12 -35.90 -28.40 14.81
N PHE A 13 -36.38 -28.82 15.98
CA PHE A 13 -36.22 -28.06 17.22
C PHE A 13 -34.75 -28.03 17.68
N ALA A 14 -34.03 -29.15 17.59
CA ALA A 14 -32.60 -29.19 17.92
C ALA A 14 -31.77 -28.28 17.00
N VAL A 15 -32.06 -28.26 15.69
CA VAL A 15 -31.41 -27.37 14.72
C VAL A 15 -31.79 -25.90 14.94
N ALA A 16 -33.01 -25.62 15.41
CA ALA A 16 -33.42 -24.26 15.76
C ALA A 16 -32.72 -23.72 17.01
N THR A 17 -32.37 -24.60 17.97
CA THR A 17 -31.68 -24.20 19.21
C THR A 17 -30.17 -24.02 19.06
N THR A 18 -29.54 -24.58 18.02
CA THR A 18 -28.09 -24.43 17.77
C THR A 18 -27.68 -23.07 17.18
N GLY A 19 -28.64 -22.21 16.83
CA GLY A 19 -28.37 -20.88 16.27
C GLY A 19 -28.14 -19.77 17.30
N ASN A 20 -28.21 -20.08 18.60
CA ASN A 20 -28.13 -19.09 19.68
C ASN A 20 -26.83 -19.25 20.48
N GLU A 21 -25.69 -19.37 19.79
CA GLU A 21 -24.41 -19.09 20.44
C GLU A 21 -24.43 -17.60 20.83
N GLU A 22 -24.21 -17.29 22.10
CA GLU A 22 -24.01 -15.91 22.54
C GLU A 22 -22.96 -15.28 21.63
N ALA A 23 -23.37 -14.23 20.90
CA ALA A 23 -22.50 -13.59 19.93
C ALA A 23 -21.21 -13.18 20.64
N THR A 24 -20.11 -13.80 20.25
CA THR A 24 -18.81 -13.52 20.87
C THR A 24 -18.52 -12.02 20.77
N PRO A 25 -17.98 -11.39 21.84
CA PRO A 25 -17.69 -9.97 21.82
C PRO A 25 -16.75 -9.62 20.67
N ALA A 26 -16.81 -8.37 20.20
CA ALA A 26 -16.00 -7.94 19.07
C ALA A 26 -14.52 -8.14 19.41
N LYS A 27 -13.78 -8.69 18.46
CA LYS A 27 -12.35 -8.91 18.55
C LYS A 27 -11.74 -8.35 17.28
N LEU A 28 -10.89 -7.35 17.42
CA LEU A 28 -10.27 -6.70 16.29
C LEU A 28 -8.84 -7.21 16.09
N LEU A 29 -8.52 -7.53 14.84
CA LEU A 29 -7.16 -7.73 14.37
C LEU A 29 -6.68 -6.45 13.70
N PHE A 30 -5.46 -6.04 14.04
CA PHE A 30 -4.89 -4.79 13.58
C PHE A 30 -3.58 -5.04 12.86
N SER A 31 -3.43 -4.48 11.67
CA SER A 31 -2.19 -4.53 10.90
C SER A 31 -1.79 -3.14 10.45
N LYS A 32 -0.55 -2.76 10.78
CA LYS A 32 0.11 -1.55 10.29
C LYS A 32 1.14 -1.97 9.25
N GLN A 33 1.06 -1.39 8.06
CA GLN A 33 1.97 -1.70 6.95
C GLN A 33 2.46 -0.41 6.30
N ILE A 34 3.77 -0.36 6.02
CA ILE A 34 4.37 0.69 5.19
C ILE A 34 4.35 0.17 3.75
N LEU A 35 3.68 0.89 2.85
CA LEU A 35 3.48 0.42 1.48
C LEU A 35 4.67 0.72 0.55
N ASN A 36 5.54 1.65 0.95
CA ASN A 36 6.69 2.06 0.18
C ASN A 36 7.83 1.05 0.30
N LYS A 37 8.46 0.73 -0.84
CA LYS A 37 9.69 -0.08 -0.88
C LYS A 37 10.93 0.70 -0.45
N TYR A 38 10.98 2.00 -0.76
CA TYR A 38 12.06 2.91 -0.39
C TYR A 38 11.48 4.07 0.39
N LEU A 39 12.08 4.36 1.55
CA LEU A 39 11.75 5.51 2.36
C LEU A 39 12.81 6.57 2.08
N VAL A 40 12.39 7.74 1.65
CA VAL A 40 13.28 8.79 1.17
C VAL A 40 12.89 10.10 1.83
N GLU A 41 13.91 10.83 2.26
CA GLU A 41 13.78 12.20 2.75
C GLU A 41 13.02 13.07 1.74
N GLY A 42 12.03 13.83 2.22
CA GLY A 42 11.22 14.72 1.39
C GLY A 42 10.22 14.03 0.45
N MET A 43 10.11 12.70 0.47
CA MET A 43 9.13 11.95 -0.33
C MET A 43 8.02 11.33 0.53
N ASP A 44 6.86 11.12 -0.09
CA ASP A 44 5.68 10.62 0.62
C ASP A 44 5.83 9.14 1.01
N ILE A 45 5.65 8.88 2.30
CA ILE A 45 5.54 7.55 2.90
C ILE A 45 4.06 7.30 3.18
N VAL A 46 3.55 6.20 2.63
CA VAL A 46 2.17 5.77 2.75
C VAL A 46 2.08 4.64 3.77
N ILE A 47 1.33 4.88 4.83
CA ILE A 47 1.09 3.93 5.91
C ILE A 47 -0.36 3.49 5.86
N LYS A 48 -0.57 2.17 5.83
CA LYS A 48 -1.89 1.55 5.83
C LYS A 48 -2.15 0.90 7.19
N TYR A 49 -3.24 1.31 7.82
CA TYR A 49 -3.82 0.69 8.99
C TYR A 49 -5.03 -0.14 8.54
N SER A 50 -5.00 -1.44 8.79
CA SER A 50 -6.08 -2.36 8.48
C SER A 50 -6.63 -2.95 9.76
N LEU A 51 -7.93 -2.78 9.97
CA LEU A 51 -8.68 -3.29 11.11
C LEU A 51 -9.67 -4.32 10.61
N PHE A 52 -9.71 -5.49 11.23
CA PHE A 52 -10.64 -6.56 10.85
C PHE A 52 -11.34 -7.12 12.08
N ASN A 53 -12.67 -7.18 12.05
CA ASN A 53 -13.44 -7.71 13.16
C ASN A 53 -13.70 -9.22 12.98
N VAL A 54 -13.08 -10.02 13.84
CA VAL A 54 -13.25 -11.49 13.91
C VAL A 54 -14.25 -11.92 14.98
N GLY A 55 -14.84 -10.99 15.72
CA GLY A 55 -15.86 -11.29 16.73
C GLY A 55 -17.26 -11.41 16.14
N GLY A 56 -18.21 -11.86 16.98
CA GLY A 56 -19.62 -12.01 16.64
C GLY A 56 -20.45 -10.73 16.77
N THR A 57 -19.97 -9.72 17.50
CA THR A 57 -20.62 -8.41 17.65
C THR A 57 -19.85 -7.28 16.94
N ALA A 58 -20.51 -6.14 16.71
CA ALA A 58 -19.85 -4.98 16.12
C ALA A 58 -18.91 -4.30 17.13
N ALA A 59 -17.72 -3.93 16.69
CA ALA A 59 -16.85 -3.04 17.47
C ALA A 59 -17.32 -1.60 17.28
N LEU A 60 -17.39 -0.83 18.37
CA LEU A 60 -17.90 0.53 18.38
C LEU A 60 -16.85 1.50 18.88
N ASP A 61 -16.96 2.78 18.47
CA ASP A 61 -16.04 3.86 18.84
C ASP A 61 -14.58 3.43 18.73
N VAL A 62 -14.21 2.94 17.54
CA VAL A 62 -12.87 2.44 17.28
C VAL A 62 -11.95 3.62 17.01
N GLN A 63 -11.08 3.94 17.95
CA GLN A 63 -10.13 5.05 17.84
C GLN A 63 -8.74 4.49 17.55
N VAL A 64 -8.15 4.94 16.44
CA VAL A 64 -6.78 4.59 16.05
C VAL A 64 -5.93 5.82 16.28
N ALA A 65 -4.89 5.70 17.10
CA ALA A 65 -3.95 6.77 17.40
C ALA A 65 -2.51 6.29 17.21
N ASP A 66 -1.78 6.94 16.30
CA ASP A 66 -0.36 6.69 16.08
C ASP A 66 0.47 7.89 16.54
N ASN A 67 1.13 7.72 17.70
CA ASN A 67 1.97 8.76 18.30
C ASN A 67 3.45 8.65 17.88
N THR A 68 3.79 7.77 16.94
CA THR A 68 5.18 7.53 16.50
C THR A 68 5.76 8.74 15.75
N PHE A 69 4.91 9.47 15.02
CA PHE A 69 5.35 10.48 14.05
C PHE A 69 5.22 11.88 14.63
N GLY A 70 6.34 12.40 15.17
CA GLY A 70 6.41 13.75 15.69
C GLY A 70 6.55 14.81 14.58
N PRO A 71 6.00 16.02 14.77
CA PRO A 71 6.04 17.11 13.78
C PRO A 71 7.45 17.66 13.51
N GLN A 72 8.44 17.29 14.32
CA GLN A 72 9.84 17.71 14.15
C GLN A 72 10.55 16.96 13.02
N ASP A 73 10.15 15.71 12.78
CA ASP A 73 10.80 14.82 11.84
C ASP A 73 9.87 14.37 10.70
N PHE A 74 8.56 14.51 10.88
CA PHE A 74 7.55 14.13 9.89
C PHE A 74 6.48 15.20 9.72
N GLU A 75 6.12 15.46 8.47
CA GLU A 75 4.97 16.27 8.08
C GLU A 75 3.82 15.34 7.67
N VAL A 76 2.60 15.60 8.16
CA VAL A 76 1.41 14.86 7.71
C VAL A 76 0.87 15.53 6.45
N VAL A 77 1.04 14.88 5.31
CA VAL A 77 0.62 15.39 3.99
C VAL A 77 -0.82 15.02 3.69
N GLY A 78 -1.28 13.87 4.19
CA GLY A 78 -2.64 13.38 3.96
C GLY A 78 -3.13 12.42 5.02
N GLY A 79 -4.43 12.45 5.26
CA GLY A 79 -5.06 11.65 6.31
C GLY A 79 -4.83 12.23 7.71
N GLN A 80 -5.06 11.40 8.73
CA GLN A 80 -4.97 11.81 10.13
C GLN A 80 -4.31 10.70 10.96
N LEU A 81 -3.35 11.04 11.82
CA LEU A 81 -2.70 10.09 12.73
C LEU A 81 -3.61 9.62 13.87
N LYS A 82 -4.70 10.36 14.11
CA LYS A 82 -5.75 10.03 15.06
C LYS A 82 -7.08 10.03 14.30
N VAL A 83 -7.76 8.89 14.27
CA VAL A 83 -9.04 8.74 13.58
C VAL A 83 -10.00 7.94 14.44
N THR A 84 -11.26 8.33 14.43
CA THR A 84 -12.35 7.60 15.07
C THR A 84 -13.23 6.98 13.99
N ILE A 85 -13.56 5.70 14.16
CA ILE A 85 -14.44 4.93 13.29
C ILE A 85 -15.61 4.47 14.17
N ASP A 86 -16.81 4.95 13.85
CA ASP A 86 -17.98 4.75 14.70
C ASP A 86 -18.32 3.27 14.93
N ARG A 87 -18.21 2.45 13.87
CA ARG A 87 -18.62 1.05 13.91
C ARG A 87 -17.89 0.19 12.89
N ILE A 88 -17.45 -1.01 13.31
CA ILE A 88 -16.96 -2.08 12.44
C ILE A 88 -17.82 -3.33 12.66
N ALA A 89 -18.60 -3.71 11.65
CA ALA A 89 -19.50 -4.86 11.71
C ALA A 89 -18.73 -6.20 11.86
N PRO A 90 -19.37 -7.26 12.39
CA PRO A 90 -18.80 -8.60 12.43
C PRO A 90 -18.35 -9.07 11.03
N GLY A 91 -17.15 -9.65 10.93
CA GLY A 91 -16.61 -10.14 9.66
C GLY A 91 -16.28 -9.05 8.62
N SER A 92 -16.25 -7.77 9.02
CA SER A 92 -15.93 -6.65 8.13
C SER A 92 -14.58 -6.01 8.46
N ASN A 93 -14.01 -5.30 7.48
CA ASN A 93 -12.77 -4.56 7.62
C ASN A 93 -12.99 -3.05 7.48
N ALA A 94 -12.18 -2.29 8.23
CA ALA A 94 -12.00 -0.87 8.02
C ALA A 94 -10.52 -0.61 7.71
N THR A 95 -10.24 0.25 6.73
CA THR A 95 -8.87 0.61 6.34
C THR A 95 -8.70 2.10 6.39
N HIS A 96 -7.65 2.54 7.05
CA HIS A 96 -7.24 3.93 7.12
C HIS A 96 -5.85 4.10 6.55
N VAL A 97 -5.62 5.16 5.79
CA VAL A 97 -4.34 5.43 5.15
C VAL A 97 -3.88 6.82 5.54
N VAL A 98 -2.62 6.91 5.97
CA VAL A 98 -1.96 8.17 6.30
C VAL A 98 -0.75 8.33 5.41
N VAL A 99 -0.58 9.53 4.88
CA VAL A 99 0.57 9.92 4.08
C VAL A 99 1.39 10.91 4.89
N ILE A 100 2.62 10.53 5.19
CA ILE A 100 3.58 11.36 5.91
C ILE A 100 4.80 11.63 5.03
N ARG A 101 5.48 12.74 5.26
CA ARG A 101 6.72 13.10 4.58
C ARG A 101 7.81 13.34 5.61
N PRO A 102 8.91 12.56 5.59
CA PRO A 102 10.01 12.76 6.51
C PRO A 102 10.82 14.00 6.10
N SER A 103 11.15 14.83 7.08
CA SER A 103 11.97 16.04 6.87
C SER A 103 13.47 15.77 6.98
N LYS A 104 13.87 14.63 7.54
CA LYS A 104 15.27 14.22 7.75
C LYS A 104 15.50 12.77 7.34
N PHE A 105 16.71 12.49 6.89
CA PHE A 105 17.20 11.13 6.69
C PHE A 105 17.74 10.52 7.99
N GLY A 106 17.77 9.19 8.08
CA GLY A 106 18.26 8.48 9.26
C GLY A 106 17.48 7.21 9.57
N TYR A 107 17.79 6.60 10.71
CA TYR A 107 17.05 5.44 11.21
C TYR A 107 15.92 5.90 12.11
N PHE A 108 14.70 5.49 11.76
CA PHE A 108 13.49 5.80 12.52
C PHE A 108 12.80 4.51 12.94
N ASN A 109 12.23 4.51 14.14
CA ASN A 109 11.47 3.38 14.65
C ASN A 109 9.99 3.58 14.32
N PHE A 110 9.44 2.70 13.50
CA PHE A 110 8.03 2.68 13.17
C PHE A 110 7.31 1.79 14.18
N THR A 111 7.01 2.33 15.36
CA THR A 111 6.37 1.60 16.46
C THR A 111 4.90 1.27 16.18
N ALA A 112 4.29 0.44 17.01
CA ALA A 112 2.86 0.12 16.93
C ALA A 112 1.97 1.35 17.15
N ALA A 113 0.82 1.38 16.48
CA ALA A 113 -0.26 2.31 16.79
C ALA A 113 -1.15 1.75 17.90
N GLU A 114 -1.71 2.63 18.71
CA GLU A 114 -2.68 2.29 19.75
C GLU A 114 -4.08 2.31 19.14
N VAL A 115 -4.86 1.25 19.42
CA VAL A 115 -6.24 1.16 18.98
C VAL A 115 -7.14 0.87 20.18
N THR A 116 -8.11 1.74 20.40
CA THR A 116 -9.12 1.56 21.46
C THR A 116 -10.48 1.30 20.84
N TYR A 117 -11.28 0.42 21.45
CA TYR A 117 -12.63 0.14 20.96
C TYR A 117 -13.54 -0.45 22.05
N LEU A 118 -14.85 -0.30 21.87
CA LEU A 118 -15.86 -0.97 22.68
C LEU A 118 -16.25 -2.30 22.04
N PRO A 119 -16.16 -3.44 22.77
CA PRO A 119 -16.43 -4.76 22.20
C PRO A 119 -17.91 -5.08 21.99
N SER A 120 -18.82 -4.35 22.65
CA SER A 120 -20.27 -4.47 22.50
C SER A 120 -20.97 -3.18 22.95
N GLU A 121 -22.25 -3.00 22.59
CA GLU A 121 -23.04 -1.80 22.96
C GLU A 121 -23.18 -1.63 24.48
N ASN A 122 -23.15 -2.73 25.25
CA ASN A 122 -23.29 -2.72 26.70
C ASN A 122 -21.94 -2.73 27.44
N ALA A 123 -20.81 -2.66 26.71
CA ALA A 123 -19.50 -2.68 27.33
C ALA A 123 -19.22 -1.35 28.05
N ALA A 124 -18.91 -1.43 29.35
CA ALA A 124 -18.58 -0.26 30.16
C ALA A 124 -17.13 0.23 29.98
N GLU A 125 -16.25 -0.65 29.50
CA GLU A 125 -14.81 -0.38 29.36
C GLU A 125 -14.36 -0.56 27.91
N ALA A 126 -13.56 0.39 27.43
CA ALA A 126 -12.89 0.29 26.14
C ALA A 126 -11.67 -0.63 26.25
N LEU A 127 -11.53 -1.55 25.30
CA LEU A 127 -10.36 -2.39 25.17
C LEU A 127 -9.26 -1.61 24.43
N VAL A 128 -8.03 -1.75 24.91
CA VAL A 128 -6.84 -1.16 24.27
C VAL A 128 -6.03 -2.28 23.62
N GLY A 129 -5.69 -2.09 22.35
CA GLY A 129 -4.85 -2.98 21.56
C GLY A 129 -3.71 -2.22 20.89
N LEU A 130 -2.68 -2.96 20.50
CA LEU A 130 -1.55 -2.44 19.71
C LEU A 130 -1.57 -3.06 18.32
N SER A 131 -1.24 -2.26 17.31
CA SER A 131 -1.05 -2.77 15.95
C SER A 131 0.24 -3.56 15.80
N SER A 132 0.41 -4.19 14.64
CA SER A 132 1.74 -4.66 14.23
C SER A 132 2.77 -3.52 14.25
N GLU A 133 4.02 -3.87 14.50
CA GLU A 133 5.16 -2.95 14.47
C GLU A 133 6.04 -3.28 13.26
N PRO A 134 6.10 -2.41 12.24
CA PRO A 134 7.03 -2.58 11.11
C PRO A 134 8.51 -2.59 11.53
N GLY A 135 8.85 -1.99 12.68
CA GLY A 135 10.19 -1.97 13.24
C GLY A 135 11.02 -0.77 12.76
N GLN A 136 12.34 -0.92 12.79
CA GLN A 136 13.25 0.15 12.38
C GLN A 136 13.33 0.25 10.85
N GLY A 137 13.05 1.43 10.30
CA GLY A 137 13.20 1.74 8.88
C GLY A 137 14.29 2.79 8.65
N ALA A 138 15.12 2.56 7.64
CA ALA A 138 16.12 3.51 7.19
C ALA A 138 15.52 4.46 6.15
N ILE A 139 15.48 5.75 6.46
CA ILE A 139 15.10 6.81 5.54
C ILE A 139 16.36 7.29 4.83
N VAL A 140 16.41 7.10 3.51
CA VAL A 140 17.56 7.40 2.67
C VAL A 140 17.56 8.90 2.32
N PRO A 141 18.72 9.57 2.29
CA PRO A 141 18.81 10.94 1.81
C PRO A 141 18.34 11.05 0.35
N PHE A 142 17.60 12.12 0.02
CA PHE A 142 17.07 12.31 -1.34
C PHE A 142 18.18 12.28 -2.40
N LYS A 143 19.32 12.93 -2.13
CA LYS A 143 20.47 12.96 -3.04
C LYS A 143 21.03 11.57 -3.38
N GLU A 144 21.05 10.66 -2.40
CA GLU A 144 21.56 9.30 -2.65
C GLU A 144 20.55 8.46 -3.45
N TYR A 145 19.27 8.64 -3.14
CA TYR A 145 18.19 8.03 -3.91
C TYR A 145 18.20 8.50 -5.36
N ASP A 146 18.24 9.81 -5.59
CA ASP A 146 18.26 10.41 -6.92
C ASP A 146 19.47 9.90 -7.74
N ARG A 147 20.67 9.84 -7.15
CA ARG A 147 21.84 9.27 -7.84
C ARG A 147 21.64 7.81 -8.31
N LYS A 148 20.92 7.00 -7.54
CA LYS A 148 20.71 5.56 -7.85
C LYS A 148 19.57 5.32 -8.83
N PHE A 149 18.52 6.16 -8.77
CA PHE A 149 17.26 5.93 -9.46
C PHE A 149 16.89 7.02 -10.48
N SER A 150 17.72 8.06 -10.64
CA SER A 150 17.50 9.09 -11.66
C SER A 150 17.62 8.49 -13.07
N PRO A 151 16.69 8.81 -13.98
CA PRO A 151 16.72 8.31 -15.35
C PRO A 151 17.83 8.93 -16.21
N HIS A 152 18.54 9.97 -15.72
CA HIS A 152 19.64 10.66 -16.44
C HIS A 152 19.30 11.01 -17.90
N LEU A 153 18.04 11.40 -18.18
CA LEU A 153 17.52 11.53 -19.55
C LEU A 153 18.29 12.55 -20.38
N LEU A 154 18.70 13.67 -19.78
CA LEU A 154 19.48 14.71 -20.46
C LEU A 154 20.90 14.24 -20.80
N ASP A 155 21.50 13.40 -19.96
CA ASP A 155 22.83 12.85 -20.21
C ASP A 155 22.76 11.85 -21.38
N TRP A 156 21.72 11.01 -21.40
CA TRP A 156 21.45 10.12 -22.53
C TRP A 156 21.17 10.88 -23.83
N LEU A 157 20.42 11.97 -23.77
CA LEU A 157 20.17 12.82 -24.93
C LEU A 157 21.45 13.49 -25.42
N SER A 158 22.26 14.01 -24.51
CA SER A 158 23.55 14.62 -24.84
C SER A 158 24.48 13.60 -25.51
N PHE A 159 24.56 12.38 -24.96
CA PHE A 159 25.31 11.28 -25.56
C PHE A 159 24.80 10.92 -26.97
N ALA A 160 23.48 10.85 -27.16
CA ALA A 160 22.89 10.60 -28.47
C ALA A 160 23.28 11.69 -29.48
N VAL A 161 23.15 12.97 -29.11
CA VAL A 161 23.51 14.10 -29.97
C VAL A 161 25.00 14.12 -30.30
N MET A 162 25.88 13.85 -29.33
CA MET A 162 27.33 13.85 -29.53
C MET A 162 27.81 12.67 -30.39
N SER A 163 27.15 11.51 -30.31
CA SER A 163 27.48 10.33 -31.12
C SER A 163 26.84 10.33 -32.51
N MET A 164 25.79 11.12 -32.74
CA MET A 164 25.09 11.21 -34.02
C MET A 164 26.00 11.56 -35.21
N PRO A 165 26.91 12.56 -35.17
CA PRO A 165 27.76 12.86 -36.32
C PRO A 165 28.59 11.66 -36.80
N SER A 166 29.12 10.89 -35.85
CA SER A 166 29.94 9.70 -36.12
C SER A 166 29.14 8.54 -36.74
N LEU A 167 27.81 8.51 -36.57
CA LEU A 167 26.93 7.49 -37.14
C LEU A 167 26.26 7.97 -38.43
N VAL A 168 25.75 9.21 -38.43
CA VAL A 168 24.95 9.79 -39.50
C VAL A 168 25.82 10.17 -40.70
N LEU A 169 27.00 10.75 -40.50
CA LEU A 169 27.86 11.15 -41.64
C LEU A 169 28.32 9.96 -42.49
N PRO A 170 28.88 8.87 -41.92
CA PRO A 170 29.26 7.70 -42.72
C PRO A 170 28.06 7.02 -43.36
N PHE A 171 26.93 6.93 -42.65
CA PHE A 171 25.70 6.35 -43.21
C PHE A 171 25.17 7.17 -44.40
N ALA A 172 25.12 8.48 -44.30
CA ALA A 172 24.67 9.35 -45.37
C ALA A 172 25.58 9.25 -46.61
N LEU A 173 26.90 9.23 -46.40
CA LEU A 173 27.87 9.02 -47.48
C LEU A 173 27.68 7.65 -48.14
N TRP A 174 27.55 6.57 -47.36
CA TRP A 174 27.30 5.23 -47.87
C TRP A 174 25.96 5.15 -48.64
N PHE A 175 24.88 5.69 -48.08
CA PHE A 175 23.55 5.64 -48.68
C PHE A 175 23.51 6.39 -50.01
N SER A 176 24.14 7.57 -50.07
CA SER A 176 24.28 8.33 -51.31
C SER A 176 25.13 7.61 -52.37
N SER A 177 26.16 6.87 -51.94
CA SER A 177 26.97 6.04 -52.84
C SER A 177 26.18 4.85 -53.38
N LYS A 178 25.55 4.07 -52.48
CA LYS A 178 24.75 2.89 -52.83
C LYS A 178 23.62 3.22 -53.81
N SER A 179 22.83 4.26 -53.50
CA SER A 179 21.71 4.68 -54.35
C SER A 179 22.14 5.05 -55.77
N LYS A 180 23.30 5.70 -55.92
CA LYS A 180 23.89 5.98 -57.25
C LYS A 180 24.30 4.70 -57.99
N TYR A 181 24.96 3.76 -57.31
CA TYR A 181 25.34 2.47 -57.92
C TYR A 181 24.11 1.67 -58.36
N GLU A 182 23.08 1.59 -57.52
CA GLU A 182 21.83 0.91 -57.86
C GLU A 182 21.15 1.54 -59.08
N ALA A 183 21.04 2.88 -59.14
CA ALA A 183 20.45 3.57 -60.28
C ALA A 183 21.17 3.29 -61.62
N VAL A 184 22.51 3.28 -61.60
CA VAL A 184 23.32 2.94 -62.80
C VAL A 184 23.11 1.47 -63.21
N LEU A 185 23.03 0.56 -62.24
CA LEU A 185 22.75 -0.86 -62.50
C LEU A 185 21.37 -1.06 -63.14
N THR A 186 20.34 -0.34 -62.69
CA THR A 186 18.99 -0.42 -63.28
C THR A 186 18.97 0.12 -64.70
N GLN A 187 19.59 1.29 -64.96
CA GLN A 187 19.69 1.84 -66.31
C GLN A 187 20.44 0.93 -67.29
N LYS A 188 21.42 0.17 -66.81
CA LYS A 188 22.16 -0.80 -67.63
C LYS A 188 21.35 -2.07 -67.91
N LYS A 189 20.30 -2.35 -67.14
CA LYS A 189 19.43 -3.52 -67.27
C LYS A 189 18.23 -3.25 -68.18
N ASP A 190 17.80 -1.99 -68.26
CA ASP A 190 16.72 -1.52 -69.15
C ASP A 190 17.19 -1.18 -70.58
N LYS A 191 18.49 -1.37 -70.87
CA LYS A 191 19.12 -1.08 -72.16
C LYS A 191 19.63 -2.37 -72.79
#